data_AF-A0A0F8XHJ9-F1
#
_entry.id   AF-A0A0F8XHJ9-F1
#
_cell.length_a   1.000
_cell.length_b   1.000
_cell.length_c   1.000
_cell.angle_alpha   90.00
_cell.angle_beta   90.00
_cell.angle_gamma   90.00
#
_symmetry.space_group_name_H-M   'P 1'
#
loop_
_entity.id
_entity.type
_entity.pdbx_description
1 polymer ?
#
loop_
_entity_poly.entity_id
_entity_poly.type
_entity_poly.pdbx_seq_one_letter_code
_entity_poly.pdbx_strand_id
1 'polypeptide(L)'
;MQGFNMGRYVPPDQEGLATGNKLAGKHALGPRARHLHTKGALIVRFEMPFAVWCTTCQPHETIIGQGVRFNAEKKKVGHYYSTPVYSFRMKHAPAAGGLRFEPTRRTR
;
A
#
# COMPACT_ATOMS: atom_id res chain seq x y z
N MET A 1 5.46 -18.93 -7.80
CA MET A 1 4.13 -18.43 -8.16
C MET A 1 3.09 -19.26 -7.42
N GLN A 2 2.46 -18.72 -6.37
CA GLN A 2 1.50 -19.48 -5.55
C GLN A 2 0.11 -19.46 -6.18
N GLY A 3 -0.45 -20.66 -6.32
CA GLY A 3 -1.53 -21.01 -7.23
C GLY A 3 -2.86 -20.34 -6.95
N PHE A 4 -3.51 -19.95 -8.04
CA PHE A 4 -4.94 -19.74 -8.12
C PHE A 4 -5.65 -21.04 -7.73
N ASN A 5 -6.58 -20.98 -6.78
CA ASN A 5 -7.60 -22.01 -6.51
C ASN A 5 -7.18 -23.42 -6.03
N MET A 6 -5.90 -23.74 -5.83
CA MET A 6 -5.48 -25.13 -5.51
C MET A 6 -5.60 -25.57 -4.03
N GLY A 7 -6.32 -24.84 -3.17
CA GLY A 7 -6.34 -25.15 -1.72
C GLY A 7 -7.50 -24.58 -0.92
N ARG A 8 -8.56 -24.11 -1.57
CA ARG A 8 -9.80 -23.73 -0.89
C ARG A 8 -10.93 -24.55 -1.47
N TYR A 9 -11.54 -25.37 -0.64
CA TYR A 9 -12.73 -26.13 -1.00
C TYR A 9 -13.82 -25.15 -1.45
N VAL A 10 -14.27 -25.31 -2.69
CA VAL A 10 -15.48 -24.69 -3.20
C VAL A 10 -16.50 -25.81 -3.26
N PRO A 11 -17.66 -25.70 -2.59
CA PRO A 11 -18.68 -26.74 -2.67
C PRO A 11 -19.12 -26.91 -4.13
N PRO A 12 -19.39 -28.16 -4.57
CA PRO A 12 -19.66 -28.50 -5.97
C PRO A 12 -20.86 -27.74 -6.56
N ASP A 13 -21.82 -27.34 -5.72
CA ASP A 13 -23.00 -26.55 -6.12
C ASP A 13 -22.66 -25.10 -6.50
N GLN A 14 -21.45 -24.63 -6.14
CA GLN A 14 -20.98 -23.25 -6.31
C GLN A 14 -19.71 -23.18 -7.15
N GLU A 15 -19.21 -24.32 -7.64
CA GLU A 15 -18.12 -24.38 -8.61
C GLU A 15 -18.56 -23.71 -9.92
N GLY A 16 -17.85 -22.65 -10.31
CA GLY A 16 -18.15 -21.86 -11.52
C GLY A 16 -19.07 -20.66 -11.31
N LEU A 17 -19.84 -20.60 -10.21
CA LEU A 17 -20.72 -19.47 -9.90
C LEU A 17 -20.06 -18.42 -9.00
N ALA A 18 -19.20 -18.85 -8.07
CA ALA A 18 -18.50 -17.96 -7.15
C ALA A 18 -17.06 -18.42 -6.91
N THR A 19 -16.14 -17.47 -6.81
CA THR A 19 -14.77 -17.79 -6.39
C THR A 19 -14.75 -18.13 -4.90
N GLY A 20 -13.91 -19.07 -4.46
CA GLY A 20 -13.77 -19.46 -3.05
C GLY A 20 -13.43 -18.31 -2.10
N ASN A 21 -12.92 -17.19 -2.61
CA ASN A 21 -12.74 -15.95 -1.83
C ASN A 21 -14.07 -15.25 -1.52
N LYS A 22 -15.00 -15.22 -2.47
CA LYS A 22 -16.34 -14.62 -2.32
C LYS A 22 -17.18 -15.43 -1.33
N LEU A 23 -17.08 -16.76 -1.42
CA LEU A 23 -17.74 -17.70 -0.50
C LEU A 23 -17.21 -17.59 0.92
N ALA A 24 -15.90 -17.41 1.09
CA ALA A 24 -15.27 -17.22 2.39
C ALA A 24 -15.37 -15.77 2.93
N GLY A 25 -16.02 -14.84 2.22
CA GLY A 25 -16.11 -13.43 2.60
C GLY A 25 -14.75 -12.71 2.72
N LYS A 26 -13.69 -13.25 2.10
CA LYS A 26 -12.32 -12.73 2.24
C LYS A 26 -11.94 -11.91 1.02
N HIS A 27 -11.45 -10.68 1.26
CA HIS A 27 -10.87 -9.86 0.20
C HIS A 27 -9.60 -10.53 -0.37
N ALA A 28 -9.41 -10.50 -1.70
CA ALA A 28 -8.27 -11.16 -2.36
C ALA A 28 -6.90 -10.63 -1.89
N LEU A 29 -6.84 -9.33 -1.54
CA LEU A 29 -5.64 -8.69 -0.97
C LEU A 29 -5.48 -8.88 0.55
N GLY A 30 -6.39 -9.65 1.18
CA GLY A 30 -6.34 -10.04 2.59
C GLY A 30 -6.08 -8.87 3.55
N PRO A 31 -5.15 -9.02 4.53
CA PRO A 31 -4.93 -8.02 5.58
C PRO A 31 -4.40 -6.67 5.05
N ARG A 32 -3.90 -6.62 3.81
CA ARG A 32 -3.41 -5.38 3.19
C ARG A 32 -4.55 -4.43 2.79
N ALA A 33 -5.75 -4.98 2.58
CA ALA A 33 -6.96 -4.24 2.27
C ALA A 33 -7.78 -3.83 3.50
N ARG A 34 -7.26 -4.04 4.72
CA ARG A 34 -7.97 -3.67 5.97
C ARG A 34 -8.40 -2.19 6.01
N HIS A 35 -7.61 -1.30 5.39
CA HIS A 35 -7.87 0.13 5.33
C HIS A 35 -8.57 0.57 4.03
N LEU A 36 -8.94 -0.38 3.16
CA LEU A 36 -9.58 -0.10 1.88
C LEU A 36 -11.01 0.40 2.08
N HIS A 37 -11.79 -0.27 2.95
CA HIS A 37 -13.18 0.10 3.22
C HIS A 37 -13.31 1.35 4.09
N THR A 38 -12.37 1.60 5.00
CA THR A 38 -12.45 2.70 5.97
C THR A 38 -11.76 3.98 5.50
N LYS A 39 -10.58 3.87 4.88
CA LYS A 39 -9.73 5.02 4.52
C LYS A 39 -9.45 5.12 3.02
N GLY A 40 -9.94 4.17 2.21
CA GLY A 40 -9.59 4.06 0.79
C GLY A 40 -8.09 3.81 0.56
N ALA A 41 -7.41 3.26 1.56
CA ALA A 41 -5.96 3.10 1.57
C ALA A 41 -5.56 1.61 1.54
N LEU A 42 -4.63 1.26 0.66
CA LEU A 42 -4.07 -0.08 0.56
C LEU A 42 -2.66 -0.11 1.16
N ILE A 43 -2.35 -1.11 1.99
CA ILE A 43 -1.01 -1.26 2.55
C ILE A 43 -0.09 -1.92 1.51
N VAL A 44 0.88 -1.17 1.01
CA VAL A 44 1.87 -1.62 0.03
C VAL A 44 3.27 -1.67 0.67
N ARG A 45 4.14 -2.51 0.10
CA ARG A 45 5.57 -2.50 0.43
C ARG A 45 6.23 -1.56 -0.57
N PHE A 46 6.79 -0.48 -0.07
CA PHE A 46 7.36 0.59 -0.88
C PHE A 46 8.85 0.71 -0.59
N GLU A 47 9.66 0.87 -1.64
CA GLU A 47 11.10 1.11 -1.55
C GLU A 47 11.35 2.59 -1.84
N MET A 48 12.10 3.27 -0.96
CA MET A 48 12.43 4.68 -1.17
C MET A 48 13.25 4.87 -2.45
N PRO A 49 12.78 5.65 -3.44
CA PRO A 49 13.53 5.85 -4.68
C PRO A 49 14.66 6.87 -4.55
N PHE A 50 14.60 7.77 -3.57
CA PHE A 50 15.61 8.81 -3.32
C PHE A 50 15.94 8.88 -1.83
N ALA A 51 17.15 9.33 -1.53
CA ALA A 51 17.56 9.59 -0.15
C ALA A 51 16.85 10.85 0.37
N VAL A 52 16.20 10.74 1.53
CA VAL A 52 15.44 11.84 2.14
C VAL A 52 15.93 12.07 3.55
N TRP A 53 16.07 13.33 3.91
CA TRP A 53 16.33 13.76 5.28
C TRP A 53 15.03 13.76 6.07
N CYS A 54 15.00 13.03 7.17
CA CYS A 54 13.88 13.04 8.09
C CYS A 54 14.08 14.17 9.11
N THR A 55 13.30 15.25 8.96
CA THR A 55 13.31 16.41 9.88
C THR A 55 12.62 16.13 11.22
N THR A 56 11.91 15.00 11.35
CA THR A 56 11.18 14.64 12.58
C THR A 56 11.97 13.72 13.51
N CYS A 57 13.18 13.31 13.14
CA CYS A 57 14.07 12.54 14.04
C CYS A 57 14.81 13.49 14.98
N GLN A 58 14.62 13.30 16.29
CA GLN A 58 15.45 13.92 17.32
C GLN A 58 16.24 12.81 18.03
N PRO A 59 17.52 13.02 18.40
CA PRO A 59 18.26 14.29 18.40
C PRO A 59 18.98 14.66 17.09
N HIS A 60 19.10 13.75 16.13
CA HIS A 60 19.74 14.01 14.83
C HIS A 60 18.82 13.69 13.66
N GLU A 61 18.80 14.60 12.68
CA GLU A 61 18.17 14.35 11.39
C GLU A 61 18.78 13.09 10.77
N THR A 62 17.94 12.08 10.54
CA THR A 62 18.40 10.80 10.03
C THR A 62 18.14 10.74 8.53
N ILE A 63 19.13 10.30 7.76
CA ILE A 63 18.96 10.05 6.34
C ILE A 63 18.24 8.72 6.17
N ILE A 64 17.09 8.75 5.50
CA ILE A 64 16.47 7.55 4.96
C ILE A 64 17.16 7.25 3.63
N GLY A 65 17.99 6.21 3.62
CA GLY A 65 18.70 5.78 2.42
C GLY A 65 17.76 5.36 1.30
N GLN A 66 18.26 5.46 0.06
CA GLN A 66 17.62 4.85 -1.09
C GLN A 66 17.49 3.34 -0.89
N GLY A 67 16.36 2.75 -1.29
CA GLY A 67 16.10 1.32 -1.20
C GLY A 67 15.59 0.84 0.17
N VAL A 68 15.43 1.71 1.16
CA VAL A 68 14.81 1.32 2.45
C VAL A 68 13.34 0.96 2.23
N ARG A 69 12.94 -0.19 2.78
CA ARG A 69 11.60 -0.77 2.63
C ARG A 69 10.67 -0.34 3.74
N PHE A 70 9.49 0.17 3.37
CA PHE A 70 8.43 0.56 4.30
C PHE A 70 7.11 -0.11 3.99
N ASN A 71 6.31 -0.34 5.03
CA ASN A 71 4.87 -0.57 4.88
C ASN A 71 4.20 0.80 4.75
N ALA A 72 3.76 1.14 3.55
CA ALA A 72 3.15 2.42 3.24
C ALA A 72 1.66 2.28 2.96
N GLU A 73 0.88 3.27 3.36
CA GLU A 73 -0.53 3.42 2.99
C GLU A 73 -0.61 4.12 1.63
N LYS A 74 -0.97 3.38 0.59
CA LYS A 74 -1.23 3.88 -0.76
C LYS A 74 -2.68 4.36 -0.85
N LYS A 75 -2.87 5.64 -1.12
CA LYS A 75 -4.19 6.25 -1.37
C LYS A 75 -4.19 6.95 -2.73
N LYS A 76 -5.23 6.76 -3.52
CA LYS A 76 -5.45 7.52 -4.76
C LYS A 76 -5.96 8.92 -4.40
N VAL A 77 -5.27 9.97 -4.85
CA VAL A 77 -5.62 11.36 -4.52
C VAL A 77 -6.28 12.08 -5.68
N GLY A 78 -5.92 11.73 -6.92
CA GLY A 78 -6.50 12.35 -8.10
C GLY A 78 -6.04 11.71 -9.41
N HIS A 79 -6.22 12.44 -10.49
CA HIS A 79 -5.78 12.08 -11.84
C HIS A 79 -5.01 13.23 -12.45
N TYR A 80 -3.94 12.91 -13.15
CA TYR A 80 -3.25 13.80 -14.07
C TYR A 80 -3.59 13.35 -15.49
N TYR A 81 -4.49 14.09 -16.15
CA TYR A 81 -5.16 13.67 -17.38
C TYR A 81 -5.75 12.25 -17.24
N SER A 82 -5.25 11.27 -17.98
CA SER A 82 -5.67 9.86 -17.88
C SER A 82 -4.93 9.06 -16.81
N THR A 83 -3.80 9.55 -16.28
CA THR A 83 -2.95 8.81 -15.35
C THR A 83 -3.32 9.07 -13.88
N PRO A 84 -3.63 8.04 -13.08
CA PRO A 84 -3.96 8.22 -11.66
C PRO A 84 -2.74 8.59 -10.82
N VAL A 85 -2.91 9.56 -9.92
CA VAL A 85 -1.88 10.00 -8.97
C VAL A 85 -2.15 9.37 -7.59
N TYR A 86 -1.11 8.79 -7.01
CA TYR A 86 -1.16 8.11 -5.72
C TYR A 86 -0.30 8.83 -4.68
N SER A 87 -0.85 9.04 -3.49
CA SER A 87 -0.10 9.43 -2.30
C SER A 87 0.27 8.21 -1.48
N PHE A 88 1.48 8.22 -0.92
CA PHE A 88 1.98 7.20 -0.02
C PHE A 88 2.26 7.84 1.33
N ARG A 89 1.73 7.26 2.41
CA ARG A 89 2.07 7.66 3.78
C ARG A 89 2.81 6.52 4.45
N MET A 90 3.96 6.82 5.03
CA MET A 90 4.74 5.87 5.82
C MET A 90 5.13 6.49 7.15
N LYS A 91 5.37 5.63 8.14
CA LYS A 91 5.95 6.03 9.41
C LYS A 91 7.42 5.65 9.42
N HIS A 92 8.26 6.57 9.88
CA HIS A 92 9.62 6.21 10.20
C HIS A 92 9.62 5.49 11.56
N ALA A 93 10.44 4.46 11.75
CA ALA A 93 10.48 3.72 13.01
C ALA A 93 11.12 4.52 14.18
N PRO A 94 12.20 5.29 13.97
CA PRO A 94 12.84 6.10 15.02
C PRO A 94 12.09 7.40 15.33
N ALA A 95 11.39 7.98 14.36
CA ALA A 95 10.58 9.18 14.55
C ALA A 95 9.11 8.84 14.37
N ALA A 96 8.28 9.12 15.37
CA ALA A 96 6.82 8.99 15.27
C ALA A 96 6.18 9.86 14.16
N GLY A 97 6.98 10.66 13.44
CA GLY A 97 6.61 11.42 12.27
C GLY A 97 6.21 10.56 11.07
N GLY A 98 5.10 10.92 10.45
CA GLY A 98 4.64 10.31 9.20
C GLY A 98 5.18 11.08 8.00
N LEU A 99 5.95 10.43 7.13
CA LEU A 99 6.33 10.99 5.84
C LEU A 99 5.21 10.77 4.84
N ARG A 100 4.84 11.82 4.11
CA ARG A 100 3.89 11.77 2.99
C ARG A 100 4.66 12.02 1.70
N PHE A 101 4.62 11.04 0.81
CA PHE A 101 5.17 11.15 -0.52
C PHE A 101 4.03 11.30 -1.53
N GLU A 102 4.09 12.37 -2.31
CA GLU A 102 3.27 12.53 -3.51
C GLU A 102 4.19 12.76 -4.69
N PRO A 103 4.08 11.97 -5.77
CA PRO A 103 4.74 12.28 -7.02
C PRO A 103 4.05 13.51 -7.61
N THR A 104 4.53 14.70 -7.27
CA THR A 104 4.08 15.94 -7.89
C THR A 104 4.80 16.11 -9.23
N ARG A 105 4.06 16.50 -10.26
CA ARG A 105 4.68 17.30 -11.32
C ARG A 105 4.97 18.65 -10.68
N ARG A 106 6.24 19.03 -10.63
CA ARG A 106 6.65 20.43 -10.48
C ARG A 106 6.18 21.12 -11.77
N THR A 107 4.92 21.54 -11.83
CA THR A 107 4.52 22.52 -12.84
C THR A 107 5.32 23.77 -12.53
N ARG A 108 6.16 24.17 -13.49
CA ARG A 108 6.74 25.52 -13.52
C ARG A 108 5.63 26.55 -13.44
#